data_AF-A0A4P7H9M7-F1
#
_entry.id   AF-A0A4P7H9M7-F1
#
_cell.length_a   1.000
_cell.length_b   1.000
_cell.length_c   1.000
_cell.angle_alpha   90.00
_cell.angle_beta   90.00
_cell.angle_gamma   90.00
#
_symmetry.space_group_name_H-M   'P 1'
#
loop_
_entity.id
_entity.type
_entity.pdbx_description
1 polymer ?
#
loop_
_entity_poly.entity_id
_entity_poly.type
_entity_poly.pdbx_seq_one_letter_code
_entity_poly.pdbx_strand_id
1 'polypeptide(L)'
;MGDSVSVDPAILRQAAGRLNGLYDTAGTTLRVTDQAITDSRDGWRDTAATAFSRFTDYLDDRRATLQRQLAELSESLNTTATTLQTQDQSRAATTNQLQSSLDL
;
A
#
# COMPACT_ATOMS: atom_id res chain seq x y z
N MET A 1 15.36 -10.55 -26.72
CA MET A 1 15.15 -9.11 -26.49
C MET A 1 13.88 -9.01 -25.69
N GLY A 2 13.98 -8.70 -24.39
CA GLY A 2 12.79 -8.51 -23.56
C GLY A 2 12.18 -7.17 -23.94
N ASP A 3 10.87 -7.14 -24.17
CA ASP A 3 10.14 -5.89 -24.40
C ASP A 3 10.53 -4.88 -23.33
N SER A 4 10.92 -3.68 -23.78
CA SER A 4 11.15 -2.55 -22.89
C SER A 4 9.80 -2.17 -22.29
N VAL A 5 9.52 -2.68 -21.09
CA VAL A 5 8.33 -2.29 -20.34
C VAL A 5 8.47 -0.81 -19.97
N SER A 6 7.77 0.05 -20.70
CA SER A 6 7.62 1.46 -20.36
C SER A 6 6.60 1.56 -19.23
N VAL A 7 7.07 1.88 -18.04
CA VAL A 7 6.21 2.10 -16.87
C VAL A 7 6.15 3.60 -16.62
N ASP A 8 4.96 4.20 -16.75
CA ASP A 8 4.74 5.60 -16.43
C ASP A 8 4.73 5.80 -14.89
N PRO A 9 5.66 6.60 -14.33
CA PRO A 9 5.68 6.93 -12.91
C PRO A 9 4.35 7.51 -12.39
N ALA A 10 3.58 8.22 -13.22
CA ALA A 10 2.28 8.76 -12.84
C ALA A 10 1.25 7.65 -12.54
N ILE A 11 1.26 6.56 -13.32
CA ILE A 11 0.40 5.40 -13.11
C ILE A 11 0.75 4.70 -11.79
N LEU A 12 2.04 4.56 -11.49
CA LEU A 12 2.49 3.97 -10.21
C LEU A 12 2.06 4.81 -9.01
N ARG A 13 2.19 6.15 -9.07
CA ARG A 13 1.70 7.04 -8.01
C ARG A 13 0.18 6.98 -7.87
N GLN A 14 -0.55 6.88 -8.97
CA GLN A 14 -1.99 6.71 -8.93
C GLN A 14 -2.39 5.38 -8.27
N ALA A 15 -1.68 4.29 -8.58
CA ALA A 15 -1.89 2.99 -7.95
C ALA A 15 -1.61 3.04 -6.45
N ALA A 16 -0.50 3.67 -6.03
CA ALA A 16 -0.19 3.90 -4.62
C ALA A 16 -1.30 4.71 -3.91
N GLY A 17 -1.79 5.78 -4.55
CA GLY A 17 -2.91 6.58 -4.02
C GLY A 17 -4.21 5.78 -3.86
N ARG A 18 -4.53 4.90 -4.82
CA ARG A 18 -5.69 4.00 -4.71
C ARG A 18 -5.54 3.01 -3.56
N LEU A 19 -4.34 2.45 -3.35
CA LEU A 19 -4.07 1.56 -2.23
C LEU A 19 -4.20 2.27 -0.88
N ASN A 20 -3.74 3.51 -0.77
CA ASN A 20 -3.95 4.33 0.43
C ASN A 20 -5.44 4.57 0.68
N GLY A 21 -6.22 4.90 -0.35
CA GLY A 21 -7.67 5.07 -0.21
C GLY A 21 -8.40 3.78 0.21
N LEU A 22 -7.99 2.63 -0.32
CA LEU A 22 -8.50 1.32 0.09
C LEU A 22 -8.12 1.01 1.54
N TYR A 23 -6.91 1.34 1.96
CA TYR A 23 -6.45 1.20 3.33
C TYR A 23 -7.32 2.00 4.31
N ASP A 24 -7.59 3.28 4.01
CA ASP A 24 -8.40 4.14 4.87
C ASP A 24 -9.85 3.65 4.97
N THR A 25 -10.41 3.21 3.84
CA THR A 25 -11.77 2.65 3.76
C THR A 25 -11.88 1.34 4.56
N ALA A 26 -10.91 0.44 4.38
CA ALA A 26 -10.84 -0.81 5.13
C ALA A 26 -10.68 -0.52 6.63
N GLY A 27 -9.77 0.38 7.02
CA GLY A 27 -9.58 0.76 8.42
C GLY A 27 -10.85 1.34 9.07
N THR A 28 -11.61 2.14 8.33
CA THR A 28 -12.88 2.69 8.81
C THR A 28 -13.94 1.60 9.00
N THR A 29 -14.10 0.72 8.01
CA THR A 29 -15.06 -0.40 8.05
C THR A 29 -14.73 -1.39 9.16
N LEU A 30 -13.43 -1.68 9.33
CA LEU A 30 -12.93 -2.58 10.37
C LEU A 30 -13.17 -2.00 11.76
N ARG A 31 -12.97 -0.69 11.96
CA ARG A 31 -13.26 -0.03 13.26
C ARG A 31 -14.72 -0.17 13.67
N VAL A 32 -15.66 -0.06 12.74
CA VAL A 32 -17.09 -0.28 13.02
C VAL A 32 -17.35 -1.72 13.46
N THR A 33 -16.72 -2.67 12.77
CA THR A 33 -16.79 -4.10 13.15
C THR A 33 -16.19 -4.34 14.54
N ASP A 34 -15.06 -3.70 14.85
CA ASP A 34 -14.37 -3.83 16.14
C ASP A 34 -15.19 -3.28 17.30
N GLN A 35 -15.89 -2.16 17.06
CA GLN A 35 -16.83 -1.62 18.04
C GLN A 35 -17.97 -2.60 18.30
N ALA A 36 -18.60 -3.13 17.25
CA ALA A 36 -19.69 -4.10 17.39
C ALA A 36 -19.25 -5.39 18.11
N ILE A 37 -18.03 -5.87 17.83
CA ILE A 37 -17.43 -7.01 18.54
C ILE A 37 -17.24 -6.66 20.01
N THR A 38 -16.62 -5.52 20.32
CA THR A 38 -16.39 -5.05 21.70
C THR A 38 -17.70 -4.92 22.47
N ASP A 39 -18.74 -4.34 21.86
CA ASP A 39 -20.06 -4.17 22.47
C ASP A 39 -20.75 -5.52 22.72
N SER A 40 -20.44 -6.55 21.93
CA SER A 40 -21.00 -7.90 22.12
C SER A 40 -20.34 -8.67 23.27
N ARG A 41 -19.20 -8.21 23.80
CA ARG A 41 -18.34 -8.95 24.74
C ARG A 41 -19.10 -9.49 25.95
N ASP A 42 -19.97 -8.69 26.53
CA ASP A 42 -20.71 -9.05 27.75
C ASP A 42 -21.79 -10.13 27.51
N GLY A 43 -22.13 -10.40 26.24
CA GLY A 43 -23.02 -11.48 25.84
C GLY A 43 -22.39 -12.87 25.90
N TRP A 44 -21.06 -12.96 25.93
CA TRP A 44 -20.33 -14.23 25.92
C TRP A 44 -20.01 -14.69 27.35
N ARG A 45 -20.39 -15.92 27.70
CA ARG A 45 -20.18 -16.49 29.05
C ARG A 45 -19.35 -17.77 29.00
N ASP A 46 -18.74 -18.10 30.13
CA ASP A 46 -18.00 -19.35 30.36
C ASP A 46 -16.99 -19.67 29.24
N THR A 47 -17.06 -20.86 28.67
CA THR A 47 -16.18 -21.30 27.59
C THR A 47 -16.34 -20.47 26.31
N ALA A 48 -17.52 -19.88 26.09
CA ALA A 48 -17.76 -19.01 24.95
C ALA A 48 -17.02 -17.67 25.07
N ALA A 49 -16.81 -17.15 26.29
CA ALA A 49 -16.00 -15.95 26.51
C ALA A 49 -14.53 -16.16 26.14
N THR A 50 -13.96 -17.32 26.49
CA THR A 50 -12.59 -17.69 26.11
C THR A 50 -12.44 -17.87 24.61
N ALA A 51 -13.41 -18.55 23.96
CA ALA A 51 -13.41 -18.72 22.51
C ALA A 51 -13.55 -17.37 21.78
N PHE A 52 -14.41 -16.49 22.31
CA PHE A 52 -14.58 -15.13 21.80
C PHE A 52 -13.29 -14.31 21.90
N SER A 53 -12.59 -14.32 23.04
CA SER A 53 -11.31 -13.63 23.19
C SER A 53 -10.27 -14.09 22.17
N ARG A 54 -10.16 -15.40 21.94
CA ARG A 54 -9.24 -15.94 20.91
C ARG A 54 -9.62 -15.48 19.50
N PHE A 55 -10.91 -15.40 19.24
CA PHE A 55 -11.42 -14.91 17.97
C PHE A 55 -11.10 -13.42 17.77
N THR A 56 -11.26 -12.58 18.81
CA THR A 56 -10.91 -11.16 18.73
C THR A 56 -9.42 -10.96 18.52
N ASP A 57 -8.57 -11.70 19.25
CA ASP A 57 -7.11 -11.62 19.10
C ASP A 57 -6.69 -12.01 17.66
N TYR A 58 -7.29 -13.08 17.12
CA TYR A 58 -7.04 -13.51 15.74
C TYR A 58 -7.42 -12.44 14.71
N LEU A 59 -8.55 -11.75 14.91
CA LEU A 59 -8.96 -10.67 14.02
C LEU A 59 -8.02 -9.46 14.11
N ASP A 60 -7.60 -9.09 15.32
CA ASP A 60 -6.67 -7.98 15.55
C ASP A 60 -5.34 -8.22 14.82
N ASP A 61 -4.76 -9.41 14.94
CA ASP A 61 -3.52 -9.81 14.24
C ASP A 61 -3.66 -9.76 12.72
N ARG A 62 -4.79 -10.24 12.18
CA ARG A 62 -5.08 -10.20 10.74
C ARG A 62 -5.19 -8.76 10.24
N ARG A 63 -5.82 -7.87 11.00
CA ARG A 63 -5.94 -6.45 10.66
C ARG A 63 -4.59 -5.75 10.68
N ALA A 64 -3.79 -5.95 11.72
CA ALA A 64 -2.45 -5.39 11.81
C ALA A 64 -1.56 -5.86 10.63
N THR A 65 -1.69 -7.14 10.24
CA THR A 65 -0.97 -7.70 9.10
C THR A 65 -1.40 -7.07 7.78
N LEU A 66 -2.71 -6.97 7.52
CA LEU A 66 -3.24 -6.33 6.31
C LEU A 66 -2.80 -4.87 6.21
N GLN A 67 -2.86 -4.14 7.31
CA GLN A 67 -2.45 -2.74 7.36
C GLN A 67 -0.97 -2.58 6.98
N ARG A 68 -0.11 -3.42 7.56
CA ARG A 68 1.33 -3.43 7.25
C ARG A 68 1.60 -3.72 5.78
N GLN A 69 0.98 -4.75 5.22
CA GLN A 69 1.18 -5.16 3.83
C GLN A 69 0.73 -4.08 2.83
N LEU A 70 -0.39 -3.41 3.10
CA LEU A 70 -0.87 -2.31 2.27
C LEU A 70 0.08 -1.10 2.32
N ALA A 71 0.61 -0.77 3.51
CA ALA A 71 1.60 0.29 3.67
C ALA A 71 2.90 -0.02 2.92
N GLU A 72 3.44 -1.24 3.08
CA GLU A 72 4.64 -1.72 2.38
C GLU A 72 4.47 -1.67 0.85
N LEU A 73 3.31 -2.10 0.33
CA LEU A 73 3.03 -2.06 -1.10
C LEU A 73 2.93 -0.63 -1.63
N SER A 74 2.27 0.27 -0.90
CA SER A 74 2.16 1.68 -1.25
C SER A 74 3.53 2.36 -1.28
N GLU A 75 4.37 2.10 -0.27
CA GLU A 75 5.74 2.59 -0.20
C GLU A 75 6.61 2.06 -1.36
N SER A 76 6.48 0.78 -1.69
CA SER A 76 7.19 0.15 -2.81
C SER A 76 6.83 0.81 -4.15
N LEU A 77 5.55 1.08 -4.39
CA LEU A 77 5.10 1.76 -5.60
C LEU A 77 5.61 3.20 -5.69
N ASN A 78 5.57 3.94 -4.59
CA ASN A 78 6.10 5.31 -4.52
C ASN A 78 7.61 5.36 -4.75
N THR A 79 8.35 4.43 -4.13
CA THR A 79 9.79 4.29 -4.31
C THR A 79 10.12 3.99 -5.76
N THR A 80 9.42 3.01 -6.36
CA THR A 80 9.61 2.64 -7.77
C THR A 80 9.32 3.81 -8.71
N ALA A 81 8.22 4.54 -8.49
CA ALA A 81 7.86 5.71 -9.28
C ALA A 81 8.95 6.80 -9.21
N THR A 82 9.49 7.04 -8.02
CA THR A 82 10.55 8.02 -7.79
C THR A 82 11.85 7.62 -8.48
N THR A 83 12.23 6.34 -8.39
CA THR A 83 13.41 5.80 -9.06
C THR A 83 13.29 5.93 -10.58
N LEU A 84 12.16 5.54 -11.16
CA LEU A 84 11.93 5.63 -12.60
C LEU A 84 11.98 7.08 -13.09
N GLN A 85 11.30 8.01 -12.41
CA GLN A 85 11.36 9.43 -12.74
C GLN A 85 12.79 9.97 -12.70
N THR A 86 13.58 9.58 -11.70
CA THR A 86 14.99 10.00 -11.57
C THR A 86 15.83 9.47 -12.72
N GLN A 87 15.62 8.22 -13.13
CA GLN A 87 16.30 7.62 -14.28
C GLN A 87 15.93 8.32 -15.58
N ASP A 88 14.66 8.65 -15.79
CA ASP A 88 14.19 9.36 -16.98
C ASP A 88 14.79 10.77 -17.08
N GLN A 89 14.83 11.51 -15.96
CA GLN A 89 15.45 12.83 -15.90
C GLN A 89 16.96 12.76 -16.20
N SER A 90 17.66 11.77 -15.63
CA SER A 90 19.09 11.56 -15.89
C SER A 90 19.36 11.23 -17.35
N ARG A 91 18.58 10.32 -17.95
CA ARG A 91 18.69 9.95 -19.36
C ARG A 91 18.42 11.13 -20.28
N ALA A 92 17.37 11.90 -20.01
CA ALA A 92 17.05 13.10 -20.78
C ALA A 92 18.18 14.13 -20.72
N ALA A 93 18.79 14.33 -19.55
CA ALA A 93 19.95 15.23 -19.40
C ALA A 93 21.16 14.74 -20.22
N THR A 94 21.48 13.45 -20.19
CA THR A 94 22.55 12.87 -21.01
C THR A 94 22.25 13.00 -22.52
N THR A 95 21.02 12.75 -22.95
CA THR A 95 20.62 12.92 -24.35
C THR A 95 20.76 14.37 -24.80
N ASN A 96 20.32 15.34 -23.99
CA ASN A 96 20.45 16.76 -24.29
C ASN A 96 21.92 17.19 -24.39
N GLN A 97 22.79 16.67 -23.52
CA GLN A 97 24.24 16.94 -23.57
C GLN A 97 24.87 16.38 -24.85
N LEU A 98 24.53 15.16 -25.23
CA LEU A 98 25.02 14.53 -26.46
C LEU A 98 24.55 15.28 -27.71
N GLN A 99 23.28 15.68 -27.77
CA GLN A 99 22.75 16.51 -28.86
C GLN A 99 23.50 17.84 -28.98
N SER A 100 23.70 18.53 -27.84
CA SER A 100 24.44 19.80 -27.81
C SER A 100 25.89 19.67 -28.27
N SER A 101 26.51 18.49 -28.09
CA SER A 101 27.87 18.21 -28.56
C SER A 101 27.97 17.82 -30.04
N LEU A 102 26.86 17.42 -30.65
CA LEU A 102 26.77 17.06 -32.07
C LEU A 102 26.39 18.26 -32.96
N ASP A 103 25.74 19.27 -32.38
CA ASP A 103 25.37 20.53 -33.07
C ASP A 103 26.50 21.57 -33.09
N LEU A 104 27.70 21.24 -32.59
CA LEU A 104 28.95 22.02 -32.66
C LEU A 104 29.93 21.40 -33.66
#